data_AF-A0A101H5H4-F1
#
_entry.id   AF-A0A101H5H4-F1
#
_cell.length_a   1.000
_cell.length_b   1.000
_cell.length_c   1.000
_cell.angle_alpha   90.00
_cell.angle_beta   90.00
_cell.angle_gamma   90.00
#
_symmetry.space_group_name_H-M   'P 1'
#
loop_
_entity.id
_entity.type
_entity.pdbx_description
1 polymer ?
#
loop_
_entity_poly.entity_id
_entity_poly.type
_entity_poly.pdbx_seq_one_letter_code
_entity_poly.pdbx_strand_id
1 'polypeptide(L)'
;MPSEDIQRFIHSVISFQGWNIVHYTGTTIIHAHEIKEQHKLHFWDALLAATMLENHIQTIYTEDAHFRKIPGINVMNPYETQL
;
A
#
# COMPACT_ATOMS: atom_id res chain seq x y z
N MET A 1 5.19 -22.85 -6.19
CA MET A 1 4.90 -22.28 -7.52
C MET A 1 6.19 -22.30 -8.32
N PRO A 2 6.22 -22.87 -9.53
CA PRO A 2 7.38 -22.81 -10.42
C PRO A 2 7.82 -21.37 -10.70
N SER A 3 9.14 -21.14 -10.85
CA SER A 3 9.69 -19.79 -11.08
C SER A 3 9.14 -19.12 -12.35
N GLU A 4 8.84 -19.92 -13.38
CA GLU A 4 8.25 -19.45 -14.63
C GLU A 4 6.83 -18.89 -14.44
N ASP A 5 6.02 -19.52 -13.58
CA ASP A 5 4.67 -19.04 -13.28
C ASP A 5 4.72 -17.71 -12.51
N ILE A 6 5.69 -17.53 -11.62
CA ILE A 6 5.92 -16.26 -10.90
C ILE A 6 6.28 -15.15 -11.89
N GLN A 7 7.22 -15.41 -12.80
CA GLN A 7 7.62 -14.43 -13.82
C GLN A 7 6.46 -14.05 -14.73
N ARG A 8 5.67 -15.05 -15.20
CA ARG A 8 4.49 -14.80 -16.02
C ARG A 8 3.45 -13.95 -15.29
N PHE A 9 3.22 -14.23 -14.00
CA PHE A 9 2.31 -13.43 -13.18
C PHE A 9 2.80 -11.99 -13.03
N ILE A 10 4.08 -11.79 -12.66
CA ILE A 10 4.69 -10.47 -12.55
C ILE A 10 4.57 -9.70 -13.87
N HIS A 11 4.88 -10.33 -15.01
CA HIS A 11 4.71 -9.72 -16.33
C HIS A 11 3.26 -9.31 -16.61
N SER A 12 2.29 -10.12 -16.18
CA SER A 12 0.87 -9.82 -16.34
C SER A 12 0.47 -8.59 -15.51
N VAL A 13 0.96 -8.49 -14.27
CA VAL A 13 0.75 -7.29 -13.44
C VAL A 13 1.40 -6.07 -14.08
N ILE A 14 2.66 -6.15 -14.51
CA ILE A 14 3.39 -5.00 -15.09
C ILE A 14 2.78 -4.52 -16.41
N SER A 15 2.29 -5.44 -17.26
CA SER A 15 1.79 -5.10 -18.60
C SER A 15 0.36 -4.55 -18.61
N PHE A 16 -0.38 -4.66 -17.51
CA PHE A 16 -1.74 -4.14 -17.41
C PHE A 16 -1.75 -2.62 -17.46
N GLN A 17 -2.40 -2.05 -18.48
CA GLN A 17 -2.43 -0.61 -18.75
C GLN A 17 -3.44 0.17 -17.88
N GLY A 18 -4.25 -0.52 -17.09
CA GLY A 18 -5.25 0.13 -16.22
C GLY A 18 -4.70 0.59 -14.87
N TRP A 19 -3.41 0.37 -14.59
CA TRP A 19 -2.81 0.84 -13.34
C TRP A 19 -2.59 2.35 -13.36
N ASN A 20 -3.04 3.02 -12.30
CA ASN A 20 -2.50 4.31 -11.92
C ASN A 20 -1.33 4.11 -10.96
N ILE A 21 -0.10 4.25 -11.44
CA ILE A 21 1.11 4.07 -10.63
C ILE A 21 1.47 5.39 -9.97
N VAL A 22 1.51 5.39 -8.64
CA VAL A 22 1.88 6.55 -7.83
C VAL A 22 3.28 6.37 -7.29
N HIS A 23 4.11 7.41 -7.43
CA HIS A 23 5.49 7.42 -6.95
C HIS A 23 5.61 8.16 -5.62
N TYR A 24 6.58 7.75 -4.82
CA TYR A 24 7.02 8.49 -3.64
C TYR A 24 8.32 9.24 -3.93
N THR A 25 8.59 10.27 -3.13
CA THR A 25 9.81 11.09 -3.24
C THR A 25 10.64 10.99 -1.97
N GLY A 26 11.79 11.68 -1.94
CA GLY A 26 12.60 11.79 -0.72
C GLY A 26 11.83 12.41 0.46
N THR A 27 10.93 13.36 0.21
CA THR A 27 10.10 13.93 1.29
C THR A 27 9.07 12.93 1.81
N THR A 28 8.52 12.10 0.93
CA THR A 28 7.62 11.00 1.31
C THR A 28 8.32 9.99 2.22
N ILE A 29 9.62 9.73 2.03
CA ILE A 29 10.41 8.86 2.92
C ILE A 29 10.53 9.46 4.33
N ILE A 30 10.69 10.79 4.44
CA ILE A 30 10.73 11.47 5.75
C ILE A 30 9.37 11.34 6.43
N HIS A 31 8.29 11.62 5.71
CA HIS A 31 6.93 11.47 6.21
C HIS A 31 6.61 10.03 6.64
N ALA A 32 7.09 9.03 5.89
CA ALA A 32 6.99 7.62 6.27
C ALA A 32 7.70 7.32 7.60
N HIS A 33 8.86 7.92 7.86
CA HIS A 33 9.53 7.77 9.14
C HIS A 33 8.68 8.35 10.29
N GLU A 34 8.04 9.50 10.08
CA GLU A 34 7.17 10.12 11.09
C GLU A 34 5.95 9.23 11.39
N ILE A 35 5.26 8.75 10.36
CA ILE A 35 4.13 7.82 10.48
C ILE A 35 4.54 6.54 11.22
N LYS A 36 5.71 5.97 10.87
CA LYS A 36 6.26 4.78 11.53
C LYS A 36 6.37 4.99 13.04
N GLU A 37 6.94 6.12 13.48
CA GLU A 37 7.14 6.41 14.89
C GLU A 37 5.82 6.70 15.62
N GLN A 38 4.90 7.41 14.96
CA GLN A 38 3.59 7.76 15.52
C GLN A 38 2.68 6.54 15.68
N HIS A 39 2.61 5.66 14.67
CA HIS A 39 1.64 4.56 14.60
C HIS A 39 2.25 3.17 14.87
N LYS A 40 3.55 3.11 15.19
CA LYS A 40 4.32 1.87 15.46
C LYS A 40 4.09 0.84 14.35
N LEU A 41 4.43 1.23 13.13
CA LEU A 41 4.32 0.42 11.92
C LEU A 41 5.69 -0.10 11.47
N HIS A 42 5.69 -1.08 10.58
CA HIS A 42 6.89 -1.36 9.79
C HIS A 42 7.14 -0.20 8.81
N PHE A 43 8.41 0.07 8.47
CA PHE A 43 8.75 1.20 7.60
C PHE A 43 8.04 1.14 6.24
N TRP A 44 7.96 -0.04 5.62
CA TRP A 44 7.29 -0.21 4.33
C TRP A 44 5.79 0.09 4.37
N ASP A 45 5.10 -0.27 5.47
CA ASP A 45 3.69 0.07 5.65
C ASP A 45 3.51 1.57 5.82
N ALA A 46 4.41 2.20 6.57
CA ALA A 46 4.42 3.65 6.73
C ALA A 46 4.73 4.39 5.42
N LEU A 47 5.57 3.82 4.54
CA LEU A 47 5.85 4.37 3.21
C LEU A 47 4.63 4.30 2.29
N LEU A 48 3.90 3.18 2.31
CA LEU A 48 2.63 3.07 1.60
C LEU A 48 1.63 4.12 2.11
N ALA A 49 1.49 4.23 3.44
CA ALA A 49 0.59 5.20 4.05
C ALA A 49 0.95 6.66 3.72
N ALA A 50 2.22 7.04 3.81
CA ALA A 50 2.69 8.38 3.44
C ALA A 50 2.36 8.69 1.97
N THR A 51 2.66 7.75 1.07
CA THR A 51 2.37 7.87 -0.36
C THR A 51 0.88 8.05 -0.62
N MET A 52 0.04 7.26 0.06
CA MET A 52 -1.42 7.34 -0.05
C MET A 52 -1.94 8.71 0.41
N LEU A 53 -1.54 9.16 1.60
CA LEU A 53 -2.00 10.41 2.19
C LEU A 53 -1.62 11.63 1.33
N GLU A 54 -0.38 11.67 0.82
CA GLU A 54 0.11 12.73 -0.07
C GLU A 54 -0.63 12.79 -1.40
N ASN A 55 -1.19 11.66 -1.85
CA ASN A 55 -1.94 11.56 -3.12
C ASN A 55 -3.46 11.48 -2.92
N HIS A 56 -3.95 11.79 -1.72
CA HIS A 56 -5.37 11.74 -1.36
C HIS A 56 -6.06 10.38 -1.60
N ILE A 57 -5.29 9.29 -1.52
CA ILE A 57 -5.81 7.92 -1.61
C ILE A 57 -6.21 7.47 -0.22
N GLN A 58 -7.50 7.21 -0.03
CA GLN A 58 -8.04 6.85 1.27
C GLN A 58 -8.14 5.34 1.47
N THR A 59 -8.34 4.56 0.42
CA THR A 59 -8.63 3.13 0.56
C THR A 59 -7.44 2.27 0.20
N ILE A 60 -7.08 1.34 1.08
CA ILE A 60 -6.14 0.25 0.80
C ILE A 60 -6.86 -1.09 0.87
N TYR A 61 -6.65 -1.92 -0.15
CA TYR A 61 -7.08 -3.32 -0.13
C TYR A 61 -5.95 -4.18 0.44
N THR A 62 -6.16 -4.74 1.63
CA THR A 62 -5.15 -5.55 2.33
C THR A 62 -5.80 -6.39 3.41
N GLU A 63 -5.23 -7.56 3.69
CA GLU A 63 -5.57 -8.38 4.86
C GLU A 63 -4.96 -7.84 6.17
N ASP A 64 -4.00 -6.91 6.08
CA ASP A 64 -3.34 -6.35 7.26
C ASP A 64 -4.18 -5.25 7.93
N ALA A 65 -4.68 -5.55 9.13
CA ALA A 65 -5.45 -4.63 9.96
C ALA A 65 -4.62 -3.47 10.54
N HIS A 66 -3.28 -3.51 10.51
CA HIS A 66 -2.43 -2.48 11.09
C HIS A 66 -2.59 -1.11 10.43
N PHE A 67 -3.09 -1.01 9.20
CA PHE A 67 -3.37 0.28 8.57
C PHE A 67 -4.56 1.02 9.21
N ARG A 68 -5.44 0.33 9.95
CA ARG A 68 -6.65 0.92 10.58
C ARG A 68 -6.33 1.98 11.63
N LYS A 69 -5.10 2.00 12.16
CA LYS A 69 -4.63 2.98 13.16
C LYS A 69 -4.12 4.29 12.53
N ILE A 70 -4.13 4.42 11.21
CA ILE A 70 -3.67 5.61 10.48
C ILE A 70 -4.88 6.48 10.10
N PRO A 71 -5.01 7.71 10.62
CA PRO A 71 -6.08 8.62 10.23
C PRO A 71 -6.06 8.91 8.73
N GLY A 72 -7.24 8.89 8.10
CA GLY A 72 -7.38 9.13 6.66
C GLY A 72 -7.22 7.88 5.78
N ILE A 73 -6.95 6.71 6.37
CA ILE A 73 -6.86 5.43 5.65
C ILE A 73 -7.99 4.48 6.05
N ASN A 74 -8.74 4.03 5.04
CA ASN A 74 -9.78 3.01 5.09
C ASN A 74 -9.18 1.67 4.65
N VAL A 75 -9.28 0.66 5.51
CA VAL A 75 -8.79 -0.69 5.22
C VAL A 75 -9.95 -1.56 4.74
N MET A 76 -9.86 -2.09 3.53
CA MET A 76 -10.79 -3.08 2.99
C MET A 76 -10.07 -4.42 2.85
N ASN A 77 -10.50 -5.42 3.61
CA ASN A 77 -9.99 -6.77 3.43
C ASN A 77 -10.71 -7.40 2.22
N PRO A 78 -9.99 -7.73 1.12
CA PRO A 78 -10.63 -8.29 -0.07
C PRO A 78 -11.18 -9.71 0.14
N TYR A 79 -10.81 -10.39 1.23
CA TYR A 79 -11.28 -11.72 1.57
C TYR A 79 -12.44 -11.73 2.58
N GLU A 80 -12.79 -10.57 3.14
CA GLU A 80 -13.98 -10.43 3.98
C GLU A 80 -15.18 -10.08 3.07
N THR A 81 -16.29 -10.78 3.26
CA THR A 81 -17.54 -10.50 2.53
C THR A 81 -18.00 -9.08 2.87
N GLN A 82 -18.04 -8.21 1.87
CA GLN A 82 -18.71 -6.91 1.99
C GLN A 82 -20.22 -7.17 1.98
N LEU A 83 -20.84 -7.14 3.16
CA LEU A 83 -22.30 -7.21 3.34
C LEU A 83 -22.94 -5.84 3.05
#